data_AF-A0A528ADJ3-F1
#
_entry.id   AF-A0A528ADJ3-F1
#
_cell.length_a   1.000
_cell.length_b   1.000
_cell.length_c   1.000
_cell.angle_alpha   90.00
_cell.angle_beta   90.00
_cell.angle_gamma   90.00
#
_symmetry.space_group_name_H-M   'P 1'
#
loop_
_entity.id
_entity.type
_entity.pdbx_description
1 polymer ?
#
loop_
_entity_poly.entity_id
_entity_poly.type
_entity_poly.pdbx_seq_one_letter_code
_entity_poly.pdbx_strand_id
1 'polypeptide(L)'
;PETAGRYQIAYGRRRLRAAVKLGREVRAIVQTLSDDDLVIAQGRENLDRADLSFIEKALFAKHLEDAGYERATIIAALSTDKADLSRFISIARSIPENLVSKIGPAPKAGRARWATLAEGLGRPKAMQLVESAVDTAEFRKADSDARFALVFRLASKTTSKPSPKVKSWTTPLGKKAARIEHAAARTALIFDEKQAPAFGTFVAQQLDRLYDQFMETREGGGTDQK
;
A
#
# COMPACT_ATOMS: atom_id res chain seq x y z
N PRO A 1 -6.53 28.14 -25.32
CA PRO A 1 -6.51 28.67 -26.71
C PRO A 1 -5.60 29.90 -26.81
N GLU A 2 -4.72 29.92 -27.83
CA GLU A 2 -3.68 30.97 -27.97
C GLU A 2 -4.13 32.20 -28.76
N THR A 3 -5.29 32.13 -29.42
CA THR A 3 -5.84 33.21 -30.25
C THR A 3 -6.97 33.94 -29.54
N ALA A 4 -6.88 35.27 -29.46
CA ALA A 4 -7.95 36.11 -28.94
C ALA A 4 -9.27 35.89 -29.70
N GLY A 5 -10.39 35.80 -28.97
CA GLY A 5 -11.71 35.51 -29.54
C GLY A 5 -11.97 34.02 -29.85
N ARG A 6 -11.01 33.13 -29.62
CA ARG A 6 -11.22 31.68 -29.66
C ARG A 6 -11.36 31.13 -28.24
N TYR A 7 -12.33 30.23 -28.06
CA TYR A 7 -12.58 29.56 -26.78
C TYR A 7 -12.27 28.07 -26.89
N GLN A 8 -11.83 27.47 -25.80
CA GLN A 8 -11.59 26.03 -25.71
C GLN A 8 -12.67 25.39 -24.86
N ILE A 9 -13.14 24.22 -25.31
CA ILE A 9 -14.24 23.53 -24.66
C ILE A 9 -13.71 22.80 -23.43
N ALA A 10 -14.10 23.30 -22.25
CA ALA A 10 -13.89 22.63 -20.98
C ALA A 10 -14.96 21.55 -20.72
N TYR A 11 -16.23 21.85 -21.03
CA TYR A 11 -17.38 20.97 -20.75
C TYR A 11 -18.36 20.87 -21.93
N GLY A 12 -19.06 19.73 -22.03
CA GLY A 12 -20.23 19.59 -22.90
C GLY A 12 -19.93 19.29 -24.36
N ARG A 13 -18.83 18.58 -24.66
CA ARG A 13 -18.42 18.26 -26.04
C ARG A 13 -19.52 17.55 -26.84
N ARG A 14 -20.31 16.67 -26.22
CA ARG A 14 -21.47 16.05 -26.89
C ARG A 14 -22.56 17.04 -27.28
N ARG A 15 -22.94 17.94 -26.38
CA ARG A 15 -23.99 18.94 -26.66
C ARG A 15 -23.55 19.90 -27.75
N LEU A 16 -22.28 20.31 -27.72
CA LEU A 16 -21.73 21.10 -28.80
C LEU A 16 -21.73 20.33 -30.13
N ARG A 17 -21.28 19.08 -30.16
CA ARG A 17 -21.33 18.25 -31.38
C ARG A 17 -22.76 18.10 -31.92
N ALA A 18 -23.74 17.94 -31.04
CA ALA A 18 -25.15 17.87 -31.43
C ALA A 18 -25.66 19.22 -31.98
N ALA A 19 -25.34 20.33 -31.32
CA ALA A 19 -25.70 21.67 -31.78
C ALA A 19 -25.08 22.01 -33.15
N VAL A 20 -23.81 21.63 -33.35
CA VAL A 20 -23.12 21.76 -34.65
C VAL A 20 -23.85 20.97 -35.74
N LYS A 21 -24.22 19.72 -35.48
CA LYS A 21 -25.00 18.91 -36.43
C LYS A 21 -26.38 19.50 -36.74
N LEU A 22 -26.96 20.24 -35.79
CA LEU A 22 -28.28 20.84 -35.90
C LEU A 22 -28.24 22.30 -36.41
N GLY A 23 -27.05 22.85 -36.68
CA GLY A 23 -26.90 24.25 -37.09
C GLY A 23 -27.39 25.26 -36.05
N ARG A 24 -27.35 24.91 -34.75
CA ARG A 24 -27.85 25.76 -33.67
C ARG A 24 -26.71 26.43 -32.92
N GLU A 25 -26.90 27.71 -32.62
CA GLU A 25 -26.05 28.43 -31.69
C GLU A 25 -26.22 27.90 -30.26
N VAL A 26 -25.15 28.01 -29.47
CA VAL A 26 -25.15 27.62 -28.06
C VAL A 26 -24.80 28.81 -27.20
N ARG A 27 -25.48 28.92 -26.05
CA ARG A 27 -25.03 29.82 -24.98
C ARG A 27 -23.89 29.14 -24.23
N ALA A 28 -22.81 29.89 -24.00
CA ALA A 28 -21.64 29.42 -23.28
C ALA A 28 -21.32 30.36 -22.11
N ILE A 29 -20.80 29.77 -21.03
CA ILE A 29 -20.21 30.52 -19.92
C ILE A 29 -18.70 30.51 -20.16
N VAL A 30 -18.11 31.70 -20.28
CA VAL A 30 -16.66 31.85 -20.47
C VAL A 30 -16.02 32.01 -19.10
N GLN A 31 -15.08 31.12 -18.78
CA GLN A 31 -14.26 31.20 -17.58
C GLN A 31 -12.78 31.07 -17.96
N THR A 32 -11.93 31.76 -17.24
CA THR A 32 -10.47 31.60 -17.32
C THR A 32 -10.10 30.33 -16.56
N LEU A 33 -9.51 29.36 -17.27
CA LEU A 33 -9.04 28.08 -16.72
C LEU A 33 -7.56 27.95 -17.06
N SER A 34 -6.75 27.45 -16.12
CA SER A 34 -5.39 27.00 -16.45
C SER A 34 -5.42 25.72 -17.31
N ASP A 35 -4.29 25.34 -17.89
CA ASP A 35 -4.20 24.09 -18.66
C ASP A 35 -4.54 22.87 -17.79
N ASP A 36 -4.16 22.89 -16.51
CA ASP A 36 -4.51 21.85 -15.54
C ASP A 36 -6.03 21.83 -15.26
N ASP A 37 -6.64 23.00 -15.08
CA ASP A 37 -8.09 23.12 -14.88
C ASP A 37 -8.87 22.62 -16.10
N LEU A 38 -8.33 22.79 -17.31
CA LEU A 38 -8.92 22.30 -18.54
C LEU A 38 -8.88 20.76 -18.63
N VAL A 39 -7.76 20.15 -18.22
CA VAL A 39 -7.62 18.69 -18.15
C VAL A 39 -8.57 18.10 -17.10
N ILE A 40 -8.68 18.75 -15.93
CA ILE A 40 -9.61 18.38 -14.86
C ILE A 40 -11.07 18.50 -15.33
N ALA A 41 -11.40 19.60 -16.02
CA ALA A 41 -12.74 19.83 -16.59
C ALA A 41 -13.13 18.75 -17.62
N GLN A 42 -12.19 18.34 -18.47
CA GLN A 42 -12.41 17.23 -19.40
C GLN A 42 -12.52 15.89 -18.68
N GLY A 43 -11.77 15.68 -17.59
CA GLY A 43 -11.93 14.53 -16.69
C GLY A 43 -13.33 14.48 -16.08
N ARG A 44 -13.93 15.63 -15.79
CA ARG A 44 -15.30 15.75 -15.28
C ARG A 44 -16.39 15.39 -16.31
N GLU A 45 -16.15 15.49 -17.61
CA GLU A 45 -17.08 14.92 -18.63
C GLU A 45 -17.06 13.37 -18.64
N ASN A 46 -15.97 12.75 -18.15
CA ASN A 46 -15.89 11.30 -17.96
C ASN A 46 -16.47 10.83 -16.61
N LEU A 47 -16.39 11.66 -15.56
CA LEU A 47 -17.03 11.43 -14.25
C LEU A 47 -18.54 11.12 -14.35
N ASP A 48 -19.26 11.81 -15.25
CA ASP A 48 -20.70 11.60 -15.46
C ASP A 48 -21.04 10.26 -16.15
N ARG A 49 -20.03 9.48 -16.59
CA ARG A 49 -20.22 8.28 -17.44
C ARG A 49 -19.75 6.97 -16.79
N ALA A 50 -18.90 7.03 -15.78
CA ALA A 50 -18.39 5.85 -15.07
C ALA A 50 -18.23 6.17 -13.58
N ASP A 51 -18.59 5.22 -12.71
CA ASP A 51 -18.31 5.32 -11.28
C ASP A 51 -16.78 5.36 -11.09
N LEU A 52 -16.21 6.56 -10.93
CA LEU A 52 -14.79 6.71 -10.62
C LEU A 52 -14.42 5.83 -9.43
N SER A 53 -13.28 5.17 -9.54
CA SER A 53 -12.67 4.48 -8.43
C SER A 53 -12.37 5.45 -7.28
N PHE A 54 -12.20 4.90 -6.08
CA PHE A 54 -11.85 5.67 -4.89
C PHE A 54 -10.65 6.59 -5.13
N ILE A 55 -9.60 6.09 -5.79
CA ILE A 55 -8.36 6.84 -5.98
C ILE A 55 -8.48 7.93 -7.05
N GLU A 56 -9.31 7.73 -8.07
CA GLU A 56 -9.59 8.77 -9.06
C GLU A 56 -10.38 9.93 -8.43
N LYS A 57 -11.38 9.63 -7.58
CA LYS A 57 -12.08 10.65 -6.78
C LYS A 57 -11.11 11.39 -5.84
N ALA A 58 -10.16 10.65 -5.27
CA ALA A 58 -9.15 11.21 -4.37
C ALA A 58 -8.19 12.18 -5.08
N LEU A 59 -7.66 11.80 -6.24
CA LEU A 59 -6.81 12.67 -7.05
C LEU A 59 -7.57 13.91 -7.54
N PHE A 60 -8.81 13.73 -8.01
CA PHE A 60 -9.65 14.84 -8.44
C PHE A 60 -9.91 15.84 -7.31
N ALA A 61 -10.23 15.35 -6.12
CA ALA A 61 -10.39 16.20 -4.93
C ALA A 61 -9.11 16.96 -4.60
N LYS A 62 -7.95 16.28 -4.62
CA LYS A 62 -6.64 16.91 -4.37
C LYS A 62 -6.34 18.00 -5.40
N HIS A 63 -6.53 17.73 -6.69
CA HIS A 63 -6.23 18.70 -7.76
C HIS A 63 -7.11 19.95 -7.66
N LEU A 64 -8.41 19.79 -7.37
CA LEU A 64 -9.28 20.95 -7.14
C LEU A 64 -8.88 21.74 -5.88
N GLU A 65 -8.45 21.08 -4.80
CA GLU A 65 -7.95 21.78 -3.61
C GLU A 65 -6.63 22.51 -3.90
N ASP A 66 -5.70 21.87 -4.64
CA ASP A 66 -4.42 22.47 -5.05
C ASP A 66 -4.62 23.67 -5.99
N ALA A 67 -5.69 23.67 -6.80
CA ALA A 67 -6.10 24.80 -7.65
C ALA A 67 -6.84 25.91 -6.89
N GLY A 68 -7.03 25.78 -5.58
CA GLY A 68 -7.62 26.81 -4.72
C GLY A 68 -9.15 26.84 -4.68
N TYR A 69 -9.84 25.79 -5.15
CA TYR A 69 -11.29 25.71 -5.03
C TYR A 69 -11.72 25.46 -3.58
N GLU A 70 -12.77 26.17 -3.14
CA GLU A 70 -13.39 25.97 -1.84
C GLU A 70 -13.92 24.55 -1.65
N ARG A 71 -13.73 23.97 -0.46
CA ARG A 71 -14.15 22.59 -0.17
C ARG A 71 -15.64 22.33 -0.38
N ALA A 72 -16.49 23.34 -0.16
CA ALA A 72 -17.93 23.25 -0.45
C ALA A 72 -18.20 23.01 -1.95
N THR A 73 -17.44 23.66 -2.83
CA THR A 73 -17.50 23.48 -4.29
C THR A 73 -17.05 22.09 -4.68
N ILE A 74 -15.99 21.57 -4.06
CA ILE A 74 -15.45 20.24 -4.35
C ILE A 74 -16.42 19.14 -3.91
N ILE A 75 -17.03 19.28 -2.72
CA ILE A 75 -18.10 18.39 -2.22
C ILE A 75 -19.25 18.32 -3.25
N ALA A 76 -19.74 19.47 -3.71
CA ALA A 76 -20.80 19.53 -4.69
C ALA A 76 -20.39 18.91 -6.04
N ALA A 77 -19.14 19.14 -6.48
CA ALA A 77 -18.62 18.59 -7.74
C ALA A 77 -18.49 17.06 -7.72
N LEU A 78 -18.11 16.48 -6.57
CA LEU A 78 -17.95 15.04 -6.38
C LEU A 78 -19.22 14.33 -5.89
N SER A 79 -20.29 15.07 -5.58
CA SER A 79 -21.51 14.53 -4.95
C SER A 79 -21.19 13.68 -3.70
N THR A 80 -20.34 14.20 -2.84
CA THR A 80 -19.83 13.49 -1.65
C THR A 80 -20.06 14.31 -0.37
N ASP A 81 -19.65 13.82 0.80
CA ASP A 81 -19.77 14.54 2.06
C ASP A 81 -18.42 15.13 2.53
N LYS A 82 -18.46 15.96 3.58
CA LYS A 82 -17.27 16.61 4.15
C LYS A 82 -16.23 15.59 4.67
N ALA A 83 -16.69 14.48 5.23
CA ALA A 83 -15.82 13.46 5.80
C ALA A 83 -15.11 12.67 4.69
N ASP A 84 -15.83 12.31 3.63
CA ASP A 84 -15.27 11.67 2.45
C ASP A 84 -14.30 12.57 1.70
N LEU A 85 -14.64 13.84 1.49
CA LEU A 85 -13.69 14.80 0.91
C LEU A 85 -12.39 14.86 1.71
N SER A 86 -12.48 14.92 3.04
CA SER A 86 -11.29 14.96 3.91
C SER A 86 -10.45 13.68 3.77
N ARG A 87 -11.08 12.51 3.67
CA ARG A 87 -10.40 11.22 3.48
C ARG A 87 -9.76 11.10 2.09
N PHE A 88 -10.46 11.54 1.05
CA PHE A 88 -9.96 11.59 -0.32
C PHE A 88 -8.65 12.38 -0.40
N ILE A 89 -8.69 13.63 0.07
CA ILE A 89 -7.53 14.52 0.07
C ILE A 89 -6.39 13.93 0.91
N SER A 90 -6.68 13.43 2.12
CA SER A 90 -5.66 12.86 2.99
C SER A 90 -4.91 11.71 2.31
N ILE A 91 -5.63 10.74 1.72
CA ILE A 91 -5.00 9.59 1.06
C ILE A 91 -4.24 10.02 -0.19
N ALA A 92 -4.80 10.92 -1.00
CA ALA A 92 -4.14 11.43 -2.21
C ALA A 92 -2.85 12.19 -1.90
N ARG A 93 -2.76 12.87 -0.75
CA ARG A 93 -1.54 13.56 -0.30
C ARG A 93 -0.51 12.62 0.33
N SER A 94 -0.91 11.47 0.84
CA SER A 94 -0.02 10.52 1.51
C SER A 94 0.70 9.55 0.56
N ILE A 95 0.27 9.44 -0.70
CA ILE A 95 0.85 8.53 -1.68
C ILE A 95 1.44 9.34 -2.84
N PRO A 96 2.69 9.06 -3.28
CA PRO A 96 3.26 9.74 -4.44
C PRO A 96 2.39 9.59 -5.68
N GLU A 97 2.08 10.71 -6.35
CA GLU A 97 1.17 10.74 -7.50
C GLU A 97 1.67 9.88 -8.67
N ASN A 98 3.00 9.82 -8.88
CA ASN A 98 3.62 8.92 -9.87
C ASN A 98 3.27 7.45 -9.60
N LEU A 99 3.29 7.02 -8.34
CA LEU A 99 2.94 5.66 -7.96
C LEU A 99 1.45 5.37 -8.22
N VAL A 100 0.58 6.31 -7.86
CA VAL A 100 -0.86 6.19 -8.13
C VAL A 100 -1.12 6.08 -9.63
N SER A 101 -0.47 6.91 -10.45
CA SER A 101 -0.55 6.87 -11.91
C SER A 101 -0.07 5.53 -12.49
N LYS A 102 1.06 5.00 -11.99
CA LYS A 102 1.57 3.67 -12.37
C LYS A 102 0.61 2.53 -11.98
N ILE A 103 -0.12 2.64 -10.86
CA ILE A 103 -1.11 1.63 -10.44
C ILE A 103 -2.40 1.72 -11.25
N GLY A 104 -2.91 2.94 -11.48
CA GLY A 104 -4.21 3.17 -12.12
C GLY A 104 -5.41 3.05 -11.17
N PRO A 105 -6.65 2.93 -11.72
CA PRO A 105 -7.89 3.08 -10.95
C PRO A 105 -8.09 2.07 -9.81
N ALA A 106 -7.72 0.80 -10.03
CA ALA A 106 -7.86 -0.28 -9.05
C ALA A 106 -9.24 -0.28 -8.33
N PRO A 107 -10.36 -0.39 -9.07
CA PRO A 107 -11.70 -0.20 -8.52
C PRO A 107 -12.05 -1.16 -7.38
N LYS A 108 -11.41 -2.33 -7.31
CA LYS A 108 -11.64 -3.32 -6.24
C LYS A 108 -10.90 -3.01 -4.95
N ALA A 109 -9.95 -2.08 -4.95
CA ALA A 109 -9.16 -1.76 -3.77
C ALA A 109 -10.01 -1.08 -2.69
N GLY A 110 -10.86 -0.12 -3.10
CA GLY A 110 -11.67 0.67 -2.19
C GLY A 110 -10.84 1.48 -1.18
N ARG A 111 -11.54 2.25 -0.33
CA ARG A 111 -10.92 3.17 0.63
C ARG A 111 -9.94 2.50 1.59
N ALA A 112 -10.36 1.40 2.22
CA ALA A 112 -9.63 0.79 3.32
C ALA A 112 -8.23 0.31 2.87
N ARG A 113 -8.12 -0.29 1.69
CA ARG A 113 -6.84 -0.79 1.18
C ARG A 113 -5.92 0.33 0.74
N TRP A 114 -6.45 1.41 0.17
CA TRP A 114 -5.66 2.60 -0.15
C TRP A 114 -5.12 3.29 1.12
N ALA A 115 -5.91 3.36 2.19
CA ALA A 115 -5.46 3.88 3.48
C ALA A 115 -4.31 3.03 4.07
N THR A 116 -4.48 1.71 4.12
CA THR A 116 -3.43 0.79 4.60
C THR A 116 -2.18 0.84 3.72
N LEU A 117 -2.34 1.04 2.40
CA LEU A 117 -1.20 1.25 1.51
C LEU A 117 -0.43 2.53 1.90
N ALA A 118 -1.12 3.66 2.09
CA ALA A 118 -0.51 4.91 2.49
C ALA A 118 0.32 4.77 3.79
N GLU A 119 -0.26 4.11 4.81
CA GLU A 119 0.46 3.81 6.05
C GLU A 119 1.69 2.92 5.81
N GLY A 120 1.56 1.90 4.97
CA GLY A 120 2.64 0.98 4.64
C GLY A 120 3.82 1.64 3.93
N LEU A 121 3.54 2.61 3.06
CA LEU A 121 4.55 3.36 2.30
C LEU A 121 5.37 4.33 3.15
N GLY A 122 4.90 4.70 4.35
CA GLY A 122 5.69 5.49 5.31
C GLY A 122 6.98 4.80 5.78
N ARG A 123 7.17 3.51 5.47
CA ARG A 123 8.40 2.76 5.78
C ARG A 123 9.39 2.83 4.61
N PRO A 124 10.62 3.35 4.78
CA PRO A 124 11.59 3.52 3.68
C PRO A 124 11.87 2.22 2.90
N LYS A 125 12.02 1.09 3.61
CA LYS A 125 12.25 -0.22 2.98
C LYS A 125 11.06 -0.72 2.16
N ALA A 126 9.83 -0.38 2.56
CA ALA A 126 8.64 -0.74 1.81
C ALA A 126 8.56 0.09 0.51
N MET A 127 8.87 1.39 0.59
CA MET A 127 8.91 2.27 -0.57
C MET A 127 9.94 1.80 -1.61
N GLN A 128 11.16 1.46 -1.20
CA GLN A 128 12.20 0.94 -2.11
C GLN A 128 11.78 -0.35 -2.84
N LEU A 129 11.11 -1.27 -2.13
CA LEU A 129 10.60 -2.50 -2.73
C LEU A 129 9.49 -2.22 -3.76
N VAL A 130 8.63 -1.26 -3.46
CA VAL A 130 7.56 -0.83 -4.37
C VAL A 130 8.15 -0.17 -5.62
N GLU A 131 9.10 0.76 -5.46
CA GLU A 131 9.78 1.43 -6.58
C GLU A 131 10.46 0.43 -7.51
N SER A 132 11.14 -0.58 -6.97
CA SER A 132 11.77 -1.63 -7.77
C SER A 132 10.76 -2.49 -8.53
N ALA A 133 9.58 -2.71 -7.95
CA ALA A 133 8.56 -3.58 -8.54
C ALA A 133 7.77 -2.91 -9.67
N VAL A 134 7.50 -1.60 -9.56
CA VAL A 134 6.68 -0.88 -10.55
C VAL A 134 7.35 -0.74 -11.92
N ASP A 135 8.66 -0.96 -12.00
CA ASP A 135 9.43 -0.90 -13.25
C ASP A 135 9.64 -2.27 -13.91
N THR A 136 9.05 -3.33 -13.36
CA THR A 136 9.11 -4.69 -13.94
C THR A 136 8.17 -4.84 -15.14
N ALA A 137 8.52 -5.74 -16.07
CA ALA A 137 7.65 -6.06 -17.21
C ALA A 137 6.33 -6.72 -16.77
N GLU A 138 6.36 -7.51 -15.68
CA GLU A 138 5.17 -8.12 -15.09
C GLU A 138 4.18 -7.06 -14.60
N PHE A 139 4.67 -6.05 -13.86
CA PHE A 139 3.83 -4.95 -13.40
C PHE A 139 3.18 -4.18 -14.55
N ARG A 140 3.94 -3.85 -15.60
CA ARG A 140 3.42 -3.09 -16.74
C ARG A 140 2.38 -3.84 -17.57
N LYS A 141 2.44 -5.18 -17.59
CA LYS A 141 1.47 -6.04 -18.31
C LYS A 141 0.20 -6.30 -17.51
N ALA A 142 0.22 -6.09 -16.19
CA ALA A 142 -0.90 -6.38 -15.30
C ALA A 142 -1.99 -5.29 -15.36
N ASP A 143 -3.24 -5.68 -15.11
CA ASP A 143 -4.33 -4.72 -14.93
C ASP A 143 -4.17 -3.88 -13.65
N SER A 144 -4.98 -2.83 -13.48
CA SER A 144 -4.82 -1.92 -12.33
C SER A 144 -5.08 -2.57 -10.98
N ASP A 145 -6.01 -3.53 -10.89
CA ASP A 145 -6.29 -4.23 -9.62
C ASP A 145 -5.12 -5.15 -9.24
N ALA A 146 -4.54 -5.85 -10.23
CA ALA A 146 -3.37 -6.70 -10.05
C ALA A 146 -2.11 -5.89 -9.69
N ARG A 147 -1.90 -4.74 -10.36
CA ARG A 147 -0.86 -3.76 -10.00
C ARG A 147 -1.00 -3.29 -8.56
N PHE A 148 -2.22 -2.90 -8.17
CA PHE A 148 -2.51 -2.52 -6.78
C PHE A 148 -2.20 -3.67 -5.81
N ALA A 149 -2.64 -4.89 -6.10
CA ALA A 149 -2.43 -6.04 -5.22
C ALA A 149 -0.94 -6.36 -5.01
N LEU A 150 -0.11 -6.22 -6.06
CA LEU A 150 1.34 -6.37 -5.97
C LEU A 150 1.96 -5.30 -5.07
N VAL A 151 1.66 -4.02 -5.31
CA VAL A 151 2.16 -2.91 -4.47
C VAL A 151 1.69 -3.06 -3.04
N PHE A 152 0.40 -3.34 -2.83
CA PHE A 152 -0.20 -3.53 -1.51
C PHE A 152 0.48 -4.64 -0.73
N ARG A 153 0.81 -5.77 -1.37
CA ARG A 153 1.55 -6.87 -0.75
C ARG A 153 2.98 -6.49 -0.38
N LEU A 154 3.67 -5.74 -1.22
CA LEU A 154 5.04 -5.28 -0.95
C LEU A 154 5.07 -4.24 0.18
N ALA A 155 4.11 -3.32 0.17
CA ALA A 155 3.95 -2.34 1.24
C ALA A 155 3.52 -3.01 2.54
N SER A 156 2.55 -3.94 2.51
CA SER A 156 2.05 -4.66 3.68
C SER A 156 2.97 -5.78 4.17
N LYS A 157 4.03 -6.13 3.43
CA LYS A 157 5.14 -6.89 4.00
C LYS A 157 5.76 -6.01 5.07
N THR A 158 5.28 -6.18 6.30
CA THR A 158 6.11 -6.00 7.47
C THR A 158 7.41 -6.71 7.15
N THR A 159 8.55 -6.09 7.46
CA THR A 159 9.77 -6.87 7.62
C THR A 159 9.35 -8.00 8.53
N SER A 160 9.25 -9.21 7.99
CA SER A 160 9.23 -10.39 8.82
C SER A 160 10.45 -10.17 9.69
N LYS A 161 10.25 -9.86 10.99
CA LYS A 161 11.29 -10.17 11.97
C LYS A 161 11.73 -11.56 11.56
N PRO A 162 13.04 -11.81 11.36
CA PRO A 162 13.49 -13.13 10.97
C PRO A 162 12.77 -14.09 11.89
N SER A 163 11.90 -14.92 11.30
CA SER A 163 11.16 -15.89 12.08
C SER A 163 12.23 -16.64 12.86
N PRO A 164 12.09 -16.78 14.19
CA PRO A 164 13.09 -17.50 14.94
C PRO A 164 13.34 -18.83 14.21
N LYS A 165 14.61 -19.23 14.03
CA LYS A 165 14.87 -20.54 13.43
C LYS A 165 14.28 -21.56 14.39
N VAL A 166 13.09 -22.05 14.06
CA VAL A 166 12.32 -22.97 14.90
C VAL A 166 12.75 -24.37 14.54
N LYS A 167 13.48 -25.03 15.43
CA LYS A 167 13.81 -26.46 15.30
C LYS A 167 12.89 -27.26 16.21
N SER A 168 12.06 -28.12 15.64
CA SER A 168 11.31 -29.11 16.42
C SER A 168 12.23 -30.25 16.82
N TRP A 169 12.17 -30.63 18.10
CA TRP A 169 12.84 -31.80 18.64
C TRP A 169 11.80 -32.89 18.93
N THR A 170 12.10 -34.09 18.48
CA THR A 170 11.30 -35.29 18.71
C THR A 170 12.00 -36.20 19.70
N THR A 171 11.23 -36.86 20.56
CA THR A 171 11.75 -37.95 21.38
C THR A 171 12.27 -39.08 20.48
N PRO A 172 13.12 -39.98 21.02
CA PRO A 172 13.51 -41.20 20.31
C PRO A 172 12.33 -42.08 19.85
N LEU A 173 11.15 -41.89 20.47
CA LEU A 173 9.89 -42.55 20.12
C LEU A 173 9.06 -41.78 19.06
N GLY A 174 9.65 -40.76 18.43
CA GLY A 174 9.05 -40.01 17.31
C GLY A 174 8.03 -38.94 17.69
N LYS A 175 7.75 -38.73 18.97
CA LYS A 175 6.79 -37.70 19.42
C LYS A 175 7.45 -36.32 19.47
N LYS A 176 6.81 -35.30 18.91
CA LYS A 176 7.27 -33.90 19.03
C LYS A 176 7.11 -33.44 20.48
N ALA A 177 8.20 -33.33 21.22
CA ALA A 177 8.19 -33.05 22.65
C ALA A 177 8.76 -31.67 22.99
N ALA A 178 9.56 -31.08 22.10
CA ALA A 178 10.08 -29.73 22.32
C ALA A 178 10.25 -28.95 21.03
N ARG A 179 10.29 -27.63 21.17
CA ARG A 179 10.63 -26.68 20.12
C ARG A 179 11.71 -25.74 20.63
N ILE A 180 12.74 -25.56 19.81
CA ILE A 180 13.85 -24.65 20.07
C ILE A 180 13.68 -23.45 19.15
N GLU A 181 13.55 -22.26 19.73
CA GLU A 181 13.42 -21.01 19.00
C GLU A 181 14.66 -20.16 19.19
N HIS A 182 15.42 -19.94 18.11
CA HIS A 182 16.57 -19.04 18.13
C HIS A 182 16.20 -17.66 17.58
N ALA A 183 16.33 -16.64 18.41
CA ALA A 183 16.23 -15.23 18.03
C ALA A 183 17.58 -14.51 18.27
N ALA A 184 17.74 -13.31 17.72
CA ALA A 184 19.03 -12.58 17.66
C ALA A 184 19.75 -12.40 19.02
N ALA A 185 19.01 -12.36 20.13
CA ALA A 185 19.57 -12.18 21.48
C ALA A 185 19.03 -13.19 22.51
N ARG A 186 18.24 -14.19 22.09
CA ARG A 186 17.63 -15.16 23.01
C ARG A 186 17.40 -16.51 22.33
N THR A 187 17.56 -17.57 23.11
CA THR A 187 17.09 -18.92 22.74
C THR A 187 16.00 -19.34 23.71
N ALA A 188 14.87 -19.83 23.20
CA ALA A 188 13.79 -20.37 24.01
C ALA A 188 13.60 -21.86 23.74
N LEU A 189 13.48 -22.65 24.82
CA LEU A 189 13.10 -24.05 24.79
C LEU A 189 11.64 -24.15 25.26
N ILE A 190 10.76 -24.63 24.39
CA ILE A 190 9.33 -24.77 24.67
C ILE A 190 9.00 -26.26 24.64
N PHE A 191 8.54 -26.79 25.77
CA PHE A 191 8.20 -28.20 25.92
C PHE A 191 6.68 -28.41 25.81
N ASP A 192 6.28 -29.47 25.14
CA ASP A 192 4.87 -29.88 25.08
C ASP A 192 4.56 -30.80 26.27
N GLU A 193 3.92 -30.24 27.29
CA GLU A 193 3.58 -30.95 28.53
C GLU A 193 2.63 -32.14 28.31
N LYS A 194 1.86 -32.16 27.21
CA LYS A 194 1.00 -33.31 26.87
C LYS A 194 1.80 -34.48 26.32
N GLN A 195 2.89 -34.18 25.60
CA GLN A 195 3.71 -35.20 24.94
C GLN A 195 4.92 -35.63 25.78
N ALA A 196 5.42 -34.75 26.65
CA ALA A 196 6.52 -35.00 27.57
C ALA A 196 6.27 -34.33 28.93
N PRO A 197 5.36 -34.89 29.76
CA PRO A 197 5.07 -34.36 31.09
C PRO A 197 6.33 -34.28 31.96
N ALA A 198 6.45 -33.22 32.77
CA ALA A 198 7.54 -32.92 33.69
C ALA A 198 8.94 -32.79 33.06
N PHE A 199 9.10 -33.00 31.76
CA PHE A 199 10.41 -32.95 31.10
C PHE A 199 10.98 -31.54 31.09
N GLY A 200 10.15 -30.51 30.91
CA GLY A 200 10.60 -29.12 31.00
C GLY A 200 11.16 -28.78 32.39
N THR A 201 10.52 -29.27 33.45
CA THR A 201 10.98 -29.10 34.83
C THR A 201 12.30 -29.82 35.07
N PHE A 202 12.42 -31.07 34.58
CA PHE A 202 13.67 -31.82 34.66
C PHE A 202 14.82 -31.08 33.96
N VAL A 203 14.61 -30.58 32.74
CA VAL A 203 15.63 -29.81 32.01
C VAL A 203 15.99 -28.54 32.78
N ALA A 204 15.01 -27.82 33.33
CA ALA A 204 15.25 -26.61 34.11
C ALA A 204 16.15 -26.88 35.34
N GLN A 205 15.95 -28.01 36.03
CA GLN A 205 16.78 -28.43 37.17
C GLN A 205 18.20 -28.85 36.79
N GLN A 206 18.44 -29.19 35.53
CA GLN A 206 19.78 -29.55 35.04
C GLN A 206 20.56 -28.37 34.46
N LEU A 207 19.96 -27.16 34.36
CA LEU A 207 20.57 -26.03 33.66
C LEU A 207 21.91 -25.60 34.26
N ASP A 208 22.04 -25.55 35.58
CA ASP A 208 23.30 -25.16 36.24
C ASP A 208 24.43 -26.13 35.87
N ARG A 209 24.19 -27.44 36.02
CA ARG A 209 25.13 -28.48 35.62
C ARG A 209 25.48 -28.42 34.13
N LEU A 210 24.49 -28.21 33.26
CA LEU A 210 24.72 -28.10 31.81
C LEU A 210 25.55 -26.86 31.46
N TYR A 211 25.38 -25.78 32.21
CA TYR A 211 26.18 -24.57 32.07
C TYR A 211 27.64 -24.80 32.49
N ASP A 212 27.87 -25.46 33.63
CA ASP A 212 29.21 -25.81 34.10
C ASP A 212 29.96 -26.68 33.07
N GLN A 213 29.31 -27.75 32.57
CA GLN A 213 29.86 -28.60 31.52
C GLN A 213 30.17 -27.84 30.23
N PHE A 214 29.32 -26.88 29.84
CA PHE A 214 29.54 -26.04 28.68
C PHE A 214 30.78 -25.15 28.85
N MET A 215 30.97 -24.58 30.05
CA MET A 215 32.13 -23.75 30.37
C MET A 215 33.43 -24.57 30.36
N GLU A 216 33.44 -25.76 30.97
CA GLU A 216 34.61 -26.67 30.96
C GLU A 216 35.00 -27.09 29.53
N THR A 217 34.00 -27.41 28.69
CA THR A 217 34.25 -27.78 27.29
C THR A 217 34.82 -26.61 26.48
N ARG A 218 34.48 -25.37 26.86
CA ARG A 218 34.95 -24.16 26.18
C ARG A 218 36.36 -23.76 26.59
N GLU A 219 36.76 -24.06 27.82
CA GLU A 219 38.12 -23.85 28.33
C GLU A 219 39.09 -24.95 27.87
N GLY A 220 38.61 -26.19 27.70
CA GLY A 220 39.42 -27.32 27.21
C GLY A 220 39.70 -27.36 25.70
N GLY A 221 39.04 -26.52 24.89
CA GLY A 221 39.16 -26.50 23.42
C GLY A 221 40.25 -25.57 22.86
N GLY A 222 41.06 -24.93 23.71
CA GLY A 222 42.10 -23.96 23.33
C GLY A 222 43.48 -24.55 23.04
N THR A 223 43.68 -25.86 23.18
CA THR A 223 44.97 -26.53 22.99
C THR A 223 44.78 -27.78 22.12
N ASP A 224 44.72 -27.57 20.81
CA ASP A 224 45.34 -28.47 19.81
C ASP A 224 45.11 -27.93 18.38
N GLN A 225 45.92 -26.95 18.01
CA GLN A 225 46.42 -26.81 16.64
C GLN A 225 47.89 -26.40 16.71
N LYS A 226 48.77 -27.38 16.52
CA LYS A 226 50.14 -27.18 16.06
C LYS A 226 50.42 -28.17 14.95
#